data_AF-A0A2U3QHX0-F1
#
_entry.id   AF-A0A2U3QHX0-F1
#
_cell.length_a   1.000
_cell.length_b   1.000
_cell.length_c   1.000
_cell.angle_alpha   90.00
_cell.angle_beta   90.00
_cell.angle_gamma   90.00
#
_symmetry.space_group_name_H-M   'P 1'
#
loop_
_entity.id
_entity.type
_entity.pdbx_description
1 polymer ?
#
loop_
_entity_poly.entity_id
_entity_poly.type
_entity_poly.pdbx_seq_one_letter_code
_entity_poly.pdbx_strand_id
1 'polypeptide(L)'
;MKILLYPDGKLRGRLLEKDEEVGAIKCKADTWVWFHKSGSVSSIVPISDVVIYSVACKANSRVYFYDCGSLMKCNLPSDGIVKGIPVRSDTFILFHDSEAISACRLLENILYQGIQCKGGCWIGFYGDGRLKRCFIAEDVMISGVMLRHGAWASFHRTGMLDNYRLTEDAVVQGVECLSGDILLFSEDGRLSERLKKPDPPKEIGK
;
A
#
# COMPACT_ATOMS: atom_id res chain seq x y z
N MET A 1 34.58 11.01 3.86
CA MET A 1 33.11 11.09 3.65
C MET A 1 32.73 10.67 2.24
N LYS A 2 32.05 9.54 2.05
CA LYS A 2 31.57 9.09 0.72
C LYS A 2 30.27 9.81 0.34
N ILE A 3 30.22 10.40 -0.85
CA ILE A 3 29.05 11.10 -1.38
C ILE A 3 28.69 10.62 -2.78
N LEU A 4 27.43 10.78 -3.15
CA LEU A 4 26.90 10.57 -4.49
C LEU A 4 26.21 11.86 -4.94
N LEU A 5 26.42 12.23 -6.20
CA LEU A 5 25.82 13.41 -6.81
C LEU A 5 24.84 13.01 -7.91
N TYR A 6 23.87 13.87 -8.17
CA TYR A 6 23.09 13.87 -9.40
C TYR A 6 23.94 14.40 -10.56
N PRO A 7 23.51 14.21 -11.83
CA PRO A 7 24.24 14.72 -13.00
C PRO A 7 24.45 16.24 -12.99
N ASP A 8 23.59 17.00 -12.31
CA ASP A 8 23.70 18.47 -12.15
C ASP A 8 24.59 18.89 -10.96
N GLY A 9 25.29 17.94 -10.34
CA GLY A 9 26.21 18.17 -9.23
C GLY A 9 25.54 18.29 -7.86
N LYS A 10 24.21 18.23 -7.76
CA LYS A 10 23.51 18.26 -6.46
C LYS A 10 23.74 16.99 -5.66
N LEU A 11 23.74 17.10 -4.33
CA LEU A 11 23.88 15.95 -3.43
C LEU A 11 22.70 14.99 -3.61
N ARG A 12 23.01 13.73 -3.92
CA ARG A 12 22.05 12.62 -4.01
C ARG A 12 22.09 11.73 -2.77
N GLY A 13 23.28 11.53 -2.23
CA GLY A 13 23.44 10.72 -1.02
C GLY A 13 24.76 10.96 -0.34
N ARG A 14 24.78 10.72 0.97
CA ARG A 14 25.98 10.75 1.80
C ARG A 14 25.99 9.55 2.74
N LEU A 15 27.12 8.84 2.81
CA LEU A 15 27.35 7.79 3.79
C LEU A 15 27.80 8.44 5.11
N LEU A 16 27.17 8.04 6.22
CA LEU A 16 27.52 8.53 7.55
C LEU A 16 28.71 7.75 8.11
N GLU A 17 29.76 8.46 8.54
CA GLU A 17 30.97 7.83 9.13
C GLU A 17 30.85 7.63 10.64
N LYS A 18 29.89 8.31 11.27
CA LYS A 18 29.53 8.19 12.68
C LYS A 18 28.05 8.47 12.84
N ASP A 19 27.50 8.15 14.00
CA ASP A 19 26.15 8.58 14.33
C ASP A 19 26.09 10.11 14.34
N GLU A 20 25.14 10.68 13.62
CA GLU A 20 24.99 12.13 13.49
C GLU A 20 23.54 12.52 13.27
N GLU A 21 23.23 13.78 13.57
CA GLU A 21 21.89 14.33 13.36
C GLU A 21 21.68 14.73 11.90
N VAL A 22 20.55 14.30 11.34
CA VAL A 22 20.04 14.73 10.04
C VAL A 22 18.72 15.44 10.29
N GLY A 23 18.75 16.77 10.29
CA GLY A 23 17.67 17.56 10.88
C GLY A 23 17.58 17.27 12.38
N ALA A 24 16.40 16.88 12.87
CA ALA A 24 16.19 16.54 14.27
C ALA A 24 16.33 15.03 14.59
N ILE A 25 16.75 14.21 13.61
CA ILE A 25 16.79 12.76 13.75
C ILE A 25 18.23 12.27 13.81
N LYS A 26 18.60 11.61 14.91
CA LYS A 26 19.90 10.95 15.04
C LYS A 26 19.95 9.68 14.20
N CYS A 27 20.82 9.68 13.20
CA CYS A 27 20.94 8.65 12.17
C CYS A 27 22.19 7.79 12.39
N LYS A 28 22.10 6.53 11.97
CA LYS A 28 23.09 5.50 12.22
C LYS A 28 24.33 5.63 11.34
N ALA A 29 25.51 5.51 11.93
CA ALA A 29 26.77 5.29 11.22
C ALA A 29 26.65 4.15 10.20
N ASP A 30 27.48 4.17 9.16
CA ASP A 30 27.54 3.17 8.10
C ASP A 30 26.22 2.99 7.32
N THR A 31 25.35 4.00 7.37
CA THR A 31 24.14 4.06 6.55
C THR A 31 24.12 5.30 5.67
N TRP A 32 23.38 5.21 4.56
CA TRP A 32 23.22 6.33 3.64
C TRP A 32 22.05 7.20 4.05
N VAL A 33 22.29 8.52 4.04
CA VAL A 33 21.26 9.54 3.93
C VAL A 33 21.08 9.84 2.45
N TRP A 34 19.85 9.72 1.96
CA TRP A 34 19.51 10.03 0.57
C TRP A 34 18.76 11.34 0.51
N PHE A 35 18.94 12.06 -0.60
CA PHE A 35 18.31 13.34 -0.85
C PHE A 35 17.56 13.28 -2.18
N HIS A 36 16.45 13.99 -2.26
CA HIS A 36 15.77 14.29 -3.53
C HIS A 36 16.58 15.34 -4.31
N LYS A 37 16.28 15.50 -5.60
CA LYS A 37 16.98 16.49 -6.45
C LYS A 37 16.72 17.94 -6.02
N SER A 38 15.66 18.19 -5.26
CA SER A 38 15.41 19.48 -4.61
C SER A 38 16.43 19.80 -3.51
N GLY A 39 17.08 18.78 -2.95
CA GLY A 39 17.93 18.86 -1.76
C GLY A 39 17.23 18.44 -0.46
N SER A 40 15.92 18.15 -0.49
CA SER A 40 15.20 17.62 0.68
C SER A 40 15.64 16.18 0.99
N VAL A 41 15.47 15.75 2.25
CA VAL A 41 15.81 14.38 2.67
C VAL A 41 14.83 13.39 2.04
N SER A 42 15.35 12.36 1.38
CA SER A 42 14.56 11.28 0.77
C SER A 42 14.48 10.06 1.65
N SER A 43 15.56 9.67 2.32
CA SER A 43 15.50 8.59 3.33
C SER A 43 16.68 8.59 4.30
N ILE A 44 16.43 8.04 5.48
CA ILE A 44 17.38 7.93 6.60
C ILE A 44 17.24 6.58 7.31
N VAL A 45 18.21 6.24 8.16
CA VAL A 45 18.10 5.13 9.11
C VAL A 45 18.32 5.68 10.53
N PRO A 46 17.27 5.79 11.36
CA PRO A 46 17.40 6.29 12.73
C PRO A 46 18.06 5.25 13.65
N ILE A 47 18.80 5.70 14.67
CA ILE A 47 19.45 4.78 15.64
C ILE A 47 18.49 4.26 16.72
N SER A 48 17.44 5.02 17.00
CA SER A 48 16.39 4.70 17.97
C SER A 48 15.02 4.79 17.29
N ASP A 49 13.97 4.30 17.94
CA ASP A 49 12.61 4.55 17.48
C ASP A 49 12.38 6.06 17.49
N VAL A 50 11.73 6.58 16.44
CA VAL A 50 11.43 8.01 16.29
C VAL A 50 9.98 8.22 15.95
N VAL A 51 9.37 9.28 16.47
CA VAL A 51 7.99 9.65 16.11
C VAL A 51 8.02 10.74 15.06
N ILE A 52 7.42 10.46 13.90
CA ILE A 52 7.33 11.38 12.77
C ILE A 52 5.85 11.55 12.44
N TYR A 53 5.31 12.76 12.54
CA TYR A 53 3.88 13.06 12.32
C TYR A 53 2.93 12.08 13.06
N SER A 54 3.20 11.85 14.34
CA SER A 54 2.48 10.92 15.21
C SER A 54 2.58 9.44 14.83
N VAL A 55 3.53 9.08 13.95
CA VAL A 55 3.82 7.68 13.56
C VAL A 55 5.15 7.25 14.16
N ALA A 56 5.13 6.19 14.97
CA ALA A 56 6.34 5.56 15.46
C ALA A 56 7.06 4.81 14.33
N CYS A 57 8.30 5.20 14.04
CA CYS A 57 9.17 4.62 13.03
C CYS A 57 10.29 3.84 13.72
N LYS A 58 10.45 2.58 13.36
CA LYS A 58 11.37 1.62 13.98
C LYS A 58 12.84 2.02 13.78
N ALA A 59 13.60 1.94 14.86
CA ALA A 59 15.06 2.02 14.87
C ALA A 59 15.67 1.07 13.85
N ASN A 60 16.83 1.45 13.29
CA ASN A 60 17.61 0.60 12.36
C ASN A 60 16.84 0.17 11.09
N SER A 61 15.67 0.76 10.82
CA SER A 61 14.85 0.51 9.64
C SER A 61 14.77 1.78 8.79
N ARG A 62 14.80 1.65 7.47
CA ARG A 62 14.84 2.84 6.60
C ARG A 62 13.48 3.55 6.59
N VAL A 63 13.51 4.84 6.89
CA VAL A 63 12.37 5.76 6.78
C VAL A 63 12.53 6.55 5.49
N TYR A 64 11.45 6.66 4.72
CA TYR A 64 11.42 7.37 3.44
C TYR A 64 10.45 8.54 3.51
N PHE A 65 10.77 9.60 2.78
CA PHE A 65 10.00 10.84 2.72
C PHE A 65 9.70 11.21 1.27
N TYR A 66 8.57 11.88 1.07
CA TYR A 66 8.28 12.61 -0.15
C TYR A 66 9.18 13.84 -0.27
N ASP A 67 9.24 14.43 -1.47
CA ASP A 67 10.06 15.62 -1.72
C ASP A 67 9.60 16.84 -0.89
N CYS A 68 8.31 16.89 -0.55
CA CYS A 68 7.75 17.88 0.38
C CYS A 68 8.09 17.62 1.86
N GLY A 69 8.82 16.54 2.17
CA GLY A 69 9.25 16.18 3.52
C GLY A 69 8.27 15.33 4.32
N SER A 70 7.04 15.10 3.82
CA SER A 70 6.08 14.23 4.50
C SER A 70 6.53 12.77 4.48
N LEU A 71 6.13 12.02 5.51
CA LEU A 71 6.45 10.61 5.65
C LEU A 71 5.85 9.83 4.47
N MET A 72 6.67 9.02 3.79
CA MET A 72 6.24 8.16 2.69
C MET A 72 6.13 6.70 3.12
N LYS A 73 7.12 6.24 3.90
CA LYS A 73 7.22 4.83 4.29
C LYS A 73 8.04 4.66 5.56
N CYS A 74 7.57 3.81 6.47
CA CYS A 74 8.32 3.35 7.63
C CYS A 74 7.91 1.94 8.04
N ASN A 75 8.68 1.32 8.92
CA ASN A 75 8.27 0.14 9.68
C ASN A 75 7.88 0.57 11.09
N LEU A 76 6.85 -0.06 11.68
CA LEU A 76 6.52 0.17 13.08
C LEU A 76 7.44 -0.65 14.00
N PRO A 77 7.74 -0.16 15.22
CA PRO A 77 8.49 -0.94 16.20
C PRO A 77 7.70 -2.12 16.77
N SER A 78 6.38 -1.98 16.89
CA SER A 78 5.43 -2.99 17.36
C SER A 78 4.06 -2.81 16.69
N ASP A 79 3.21 -3.83 16.75
CA ASP A 79 1.82 -3.74 16.29
C ASP A 79 1.11 -2.59 17.03
N GLY A 80 0.16 -1.93 16.37
CA GLY A 80 -0.51 -0.78 16.97
C GLY A 80 -1.51 -0.09 16.04
N ILE A 81 -2.12 0.99 16.54
CA ILE A 81 -3.09 1.78 15.80
C ILE A 81 -2.38 2.96 15.14
N VAL A 82 -2.51 3.09 13.83
CA VAL A 82 -2.00 4.24 13.06
C VAL A 82 -3.19 4.90 12.38
N LYS A 83 -3.46 6.17 12.71
CA LYS A 83 -4.57 6.95 12.14
C LYS A 83 -5.91 6.21 12.16
N GLY A 84 -6.19 5.49 13.26
CA GLY A 84 -7.41 4.71 13.46
C GLY A 84 -7.42 3.31 12.84
N ILE A 85 -6.37 2.90 12.14
CA ILE A 85 -6.26 1.57 11.53
C ILE A 85 -5.37 0.67 12.40
N PRO A 86 -5.78 -0.57 12.73
CA PRO A 86 -4.93 -1.51 13.45
C PRO A 86 -3.94 -2.18 12.48
N VAL A 87 -2.64 -1.94 12.69
CA VAL A 87 -1.56 -2.26 11.75
C VAL A 87 -0.54 -3.21 12.37
N ARG A 88 -0.08 -4.17 11.56
CA ARG A 88 1.04 -5.06 11.90
C ARG A 88 2.39 -4.39 11.66
N SER A 89 3.34 -4.68 12.55
CA SER A 89 4.73 -4.23 12.52
C SER A 89 5.68 -5.15 11.76
N ASP A 90 5.20 -6.33 11.34
CA ASP A 90 5.97 -7.31 10.58
C ASP A 90 6.32 -6.87 9.15
N THR A 91 5.81 -5.71 8.72
CA THR A 91 6.12 -5.09 7.43
C THR A 91 6.05 -3.57 7.52
N PHE A 92 6.13 -2.90 6.37
CA PHE A 92 6.12 -1.45 6.28
C PHE A 92 4.70 -0.88 6.10
N ILE A 93 4.55 0.39 6.43
CA ILE A 93 3.38 1.22 6.11
C ILE A 93 3.77 2.17 4.97
N LEU A 94 2.83 2.41 4.07
CA LEU A 94 2.90 3.45 3.05
C LEU A 94 1.93 4.57 3.38
N PHE A 95 2.36 5.79 3.14
CA PHE A 95 1.57 7.01 3.31
C PHE A 95 1.45 7.73 1.98
N HIS A 96 0.40 8.53 1.81
CA HIS A 96 0.33 9.57 0.79
C HIS A 96 1.13 10.79 1.25
N ASP A 97 1.44 11.71 0.34
CA ASP A 97 2.12 12.96 0.68
C ASP A 97 1.30 13.87 1.59
N SER A 98 -0.03 13.68 1.63
CA SER A 98 -0.98 14.24 2.61
C SER A 98 -0.92 13.61 4.00
N GLU A 99 0.03 12.71 4.25
CA GLU A 99 0.20 11.92 5.47
C GLU A 99 -0.94 10.92 5.76
N ALA A 100 -1.96 10.81 4.90
CA ALA A 100 -2.96 9.75 5.01
C ALA A 100 -2.30 8.38 4.77
N ILE A 101 -2.79 7.31 5.41
CA ILE A 101 -2.30 5.95 5.10
C ILE A 101 -2.66 5.63 3.65
N SER A 102 -1.68 5.17 2.88
CA SER A 102 -1.86 4.67 1.52
C SER A 102 -2.05 3.17 1.50
N ALA A 103 -1.25 2.43 2.27
CA ALA A 103 -1.41 0.99 2.45
C ALA A 103 -0.70 0.49 3.71
N CYS A 104 -1.25 -0.56 4.31
CA CYS A 104 -0.66 -1.27 5.44
C CYS A 104 -1.13 -2.72 5.49
N ARG A 105 -0.49 -3.55 6.32
CA ARG A 105 -0.99 -4.88 6.65
C ARG A 105 -1.84 -4.80 7.92
N LEU A 106 -3.09 -5.24 7.83
CA LEU A 106 -4.03 -5.20 8.95
C LEU A 106 -3.64 -6.18 10.05
N LEU A 107 -3.80 -5.76 11.30
CA LEU A 107 -3.61 -6.62 12.47
C LEU A 107 -4.76 -7.63 12.62
N GLU A 108 -5.98 -7.17 12.43
CA GLU A 108 -7.22 -7.92 12.63
C GLU A 108 -8.25 -7.58 11.55
N ASN A 109 -9.35 -8.33 11.50
CA ASN A 109 -10.46 -7.98 10.61
C ASN A 109 -11.05 -6.63 11.03
N ILE A 110 -11.36 -5.76 10.07
CA ILE A 110 -12.03 -4.50 10.33
C ILE A 110 -13.23 -4.31 9.40
N LEU A 111 -14.31 -3.74 9.93
CA LEU A 111 -15.40 -3.22 9.10
C LEU A 111 -15.03 -1.82 8.63
N TYR A 112 -14.79 -1.65 7.34
CA TYR A 112 -14.41 -0.36 6.75
C TYR A 112 -15.34 -0.02 5.59
N GLN A 113 -16.09 1.08 5.71
CA GLN A 113 -17.06 1.54 4.70
C GLN A 113 -18.04 0.44 4.24
N GLY A 114 -18.47 -0.41 5.18
CA GLY A 114 -19.39 -1.52 4.91
C GLY A 114 -18.73 -2.82 4.45
N ILE A 115 -17.40 -2.84 4.27
CA ILE A 115 -16.64 -4.02 3.82
C ILE A 115 -15.83 -4.62 4.97
N GLN A 116 -16.02 -5.90 5.25
CA GLN A 116 -15.18 -6.65 6.17
C GLN A 116 -13.82 -6.94 5.53
N CYS A 117 -12.81 -6.17 5.91
CA CYS A 117 -11.44 -6.29 5.41
C CYS A 117 -10.66 -7.29 6.25
N LYS A 118 -9.96 -8.23 5.60
CA LYS A 118 -9.31 -9.36 6.26
C LYS A 118 -8.03 -8.96 7.00
N GLY A 119 -7.96 -9.33 8.28
CA GLY A 119 -6.78 -9.23 9.12
C GLY A 119 -5.63 -10.08 8.61
N GLY A 120 -4.41 -9.65 8.87
CA GLY A 120 -3.20 -10.28 8.35
C GLY A 120 -3.01 -10.08 6.84
N CYS A 121 -3.84 -9.29 6.15
CA CYS A 121 -3.73 -9.00 4.73
C CYS A 121 -3.48 -7.51 4.48
N TRP A 122 -3.06 -7.18 3.26
CA TRP A 122 -2.89 -5.78 2.85
C TRP A 122 -4.25 -5.10 2.62
N ILE A 123 -4.35 -3.86 3.09
CA ILE A 123 -5.41 -2.92 2.77
C ILE A 123 -4.77 -1.68 2.13
N GLY A 124 -5.49 -1.03 1.22
CA GLY A 124 -5.07 0.23 0.61
C GLY A 124 -6.19 1.25 0.54
N PHE A 125 -5.80 2.53 0.61
CA PHE A 125 -6.70 3.67 0.64
C PHE A 125 -6.31 4.72 -0.40
N TYR A 126 -7.29 5.49 -0.84
CA TYR A 126 -7.07 6.75 -1.55
C TYR A 126 -6.58 7.84 -0.57
N GLY A 127 -6.04 8.94 -1.10
CA GLY A 127 -5.52 10.04 -0.28
C GLY A 127 -6.54 10.77 0.59
N ASP A 128 -7.83 10.58 0.31
CA ASP A 128 -8.97 11.05 1.12
C ASP A 128 -9.46 10.01 2.14
N GLY A 129 -8.74 8.89 2.29
CA GLY A 129 -9.05 7.82 3.23
C GLY A 129 -10.06 6.80 2.71
N ARG A 130 -10.66 6.97 1.53
CA ARG A 130 -11.63 6.00 1.01
C ARG A 130 -10.95 4.67 0.68
N LEU A 131 -11.68 3.56 0.88
CA LEU A 131 -11.17 2.23 0.59
C LEU A 131 -10.82 2.11 -0.89
N LYS A 132 -9.59 1.71 -1.19
CA LYS A 132 -9.12 1.47 -2.56
C LYS A 132 -9.08 -0.02 -2.88
N ARG A 133 -8.68 -0.85 -1.90
CA ARG A 133 -8.57 -2.30 -2.07
C ARG A 133 -8.38 -3.01 -0.75
N CYS A 134 -8.86 -4.24 -0.67
CA CYS A 134 -8.62 -5.14 0.46
C CYS A 134 -8.78 -6.60 0.05
N PHE A 135 -8.30 -7.49 0.92
CA PHE A 135 -8.79 -8.85 0.94
C PHE A 135 -10.11 -8.91 1.72
N ILE A 136 -11.07 -9.65 1.18
CA ILE A 136 -12.40 -9.80 1.76
C ILE A 136 -12.37 -10.83 2.90
N ALA A 137 -12.90 -10.48 4.06
CA ALA A 137 -12.90 -11.35 5.23
C ALA A 137 -14.07 -12.34 5.23
N GLU A 138 -15.20 -11.97 4.62
CA GLU A 138 -16.44 -12.73 4.61
C GLU A 138 -17.15 -12.51 3.26
N ASP A 139 -17.84 -13.54 2.77
CA ASP A 139 -18.61 -13.45 1.51
C ASP A 139 -19.57 -12.25 1.55
N VAL A 140 -19.53 -11.41 0.52
CA VAL A 140 -20.35 -10.20 0.43
C VAL A 140 -20.82 -9.93 -1.00
N MET A 141 -22.09 -9.55 -1.14
CA MET A 141 -22.66 -9.13 -2.42
C MET A 141 -22.45 -7.63 -2.65
N ILE A 142 -21.80 -7.25 -3.74
CA ILE A 142 -21.58 -5.86 -4.14
C ILE A 142 -21.88 -5.72 -5.64
N SER A 143 -22.75 -4.77 -6.00
CA SER A 143 -23.11 -4.50 -7.41
C SER A 143 -23.56 -5.74 -8.20
N GLY A 144 -24.19 -6.70 -7.52
CA GLY A 144 -24.61 -7.97 -8.13
C GLY A 144 -23.51 -9.03 -8.27
N VAL A 145 -22.33 -8.80 -7.71
CA VAL A 145 -21.21 -9.75 -7.71
C VAL A 145 -20.99 -10.29 -6.30
N MET A 146 -20.86 -11.61 -6.18
CA MET A 146 -20.42 -12.26 -4.94
C MET A 146 -18.90 -12.14 -4.82
N LEU A 147 -18.45 -11.29 -3.89
CA LEU A 147 -17.05 -11.23 -3.49
C LEU A 147 -16.83 -12.28 -2.40
N ARG A 148 -16.01 -13.29 -2.71
CA ARG A 148 -15.76 -14.41 -1.80
C ARG A 148 -14.72 -14.08 -0.75
N HIS A 149 -14.82 -14.70 0.41
CA HIS A 149 -13.81 -14.69 1.45
C HIS A 149 -12.43 -15.04 0.86
N GLY A 150 -11.45 -14.22 1.22
CA GLY A 150 -10.06 -14.35 0.77
C GLY A 150 -9.79 -13.78 -0.62
N ALA A 151 -10.81 -13.29 -1.34
CA ALA A 151 -10.60 -12.66 -2.63
C ALA A 151 -10.05 -11.23 -2.48
N TRP A 152 -9.24 -10.81 -3.45
CA TRP A 152 -8.75 -9.44 -3.56
C TRP A 152 -9.72 -8.61 -4.39
N ALA A 153 -10.21 -7.51 -3.81
CA ALA A 153 -11.12 -6.59 -4.48
C ALA A 153 -10.53 -5.18 -4.49
N SER A 154 -10.74 -4.47 -5.60
CA SER A 154 -10.42 -3.05 -5.75
C SER A 154 -11.72 -2.26 -5.88
N PHE A 155 -11.73 -1.04 -5.36
CA PHE A 155 -12.89 -0.16 -5.33
C PHE A 155 -12.52 1.20 -5.91
N HIS A 156 -13.46 1.79 -6.63
CA HIS A 156 -13.40 3.18 -7.03
C HIS A 156 -13.46 4.08 -5.81
N ARG A 157 -13.04 5.34 -6.00
CA ARG A 157 -13.19 6.37 -4.95
C ARG A 157 -14.66 6.59 -4.57
N THR A 158 -15.64 6.21 -5.41
CA THR A 158 -17.07 6.25 -5.07
C THR A 158 -17.49 5.17 -4.08
N GLY A 159 -16.64 4.16 -3.82
CA GLY A 159 -16.95 2.96 -3.05
C GLY A 159 -17.52 1.82 -3.91
N MET A 160 -17.79 2.07 -5.20
CA MET A 160 -18.21 1.03 -6.14
C MET A 160 -17.06 0.08 -6.44
N LEU A 161 -17.37 -1.17 -6.77
CA LEU A 161 -16.39 -2.13 -7.25
C LEU A 161 -15.68 -1.56 -8.48
N ASP A 162 -14.34 -1.65 -8.53
CA ASP A 162 -13.52 -1.24 -9.67
C ASP A 162 -13.12 -2.46 -10.49
N ASN A 163 -12.45 -3.41 -9.85
CA ASN A 163 -12.11 -4.67 -10.49
C ASN A 163 -12.12 -5.83 -9.51
N TYR A 164 -12.47 -6.99 -10.06
CA TYR A 164 -12.54 -8.25 -9.32
C TYR A 164 -12.19 -9.42 -10.21
N ARG A 165 -11.33 -10.32 -9.72
CA ARG A 165 -11.13 -11.62 -10.34
C ARG A 165 -12.21 -12.56 -9.85
N LEU A 166 -13.09 -12.97 -10.75
CA LEU A 166 -14.21 -13.82 -10.44
C LEU A 166 -13.72 -15.22 -9.99
N THR A 167 -14.35 -15.76 -8.94
CA THR A 167 -13.92 -17.03 -8.33
C THR A 167 -14.79 -18.22 -8.75
N GLU A 168 -15.96 -17.97 -9.30
CA GLU A 168 -16.96 -18.94 -9.71
C GLU A 168 -17.74 -18.39 -10.91
N ASP A 169 -18.40 -19.25 -11.67
CA ASP A 169 -19.22 -18.78 -12.79
C ASP A 169 -20.42 -17.96 -12.25
N ALA A 170 -20.73 -16.84 -12.90
CA ALA A 170 -21.80 -15.95 -12.46
C ALA A 170 -22.40 -15.17 -13.63
N VAL A 171 -23.66 -14.77 -13.47
CA VAL A 171 -24.31 -13.78 -14.35
C VAL A 171 -24.20 -12.41 -13.69
N VAL A 172 -23.39 -11.53 -14.26
CA VAL A 172 -23.15 -10.17 -13.74
C VAL A 172 -23.80 -9.17 -14.67
N GLN A 173 -24.84 -8.47 -14.19
CA GLN A 173 -25.58 -7.46 -14.98
C GLN A 173 -26.08 -7.99 -16.34
N GLY A 174 -26.51 -9.26 -16.36
CA GLY A 174 -26.99 -9.94 -17.57
C GLY A 174 -25.89 -10.55 -18.45
N VAL A 175 -24.62 -10.46 -18.06
CA VAL A 175 -23.48 -11.04 -18.78
C VAL A 175 -23.00 -12.31 -18.08
N GLU A 176 -22.94 -13.42 -18.80
CA GLU A 176 -22.31 -14.65 -18.31
C GLU A 176 -20.80 -14.46 -18.19
N CYS A 177 -20.26 -14.74 -17.01
CA CYS A 177 -18.85 -14.63 -16.67
C CYS A 177 -18.37 -15.95 -16.07
N LEU A 178 -17.12 -16.32 -16.35
CA LEU A 178 -16.53 -17.58 -15.91
C LEU A 178 -15.51 -17.34 -14.79
N SER A 179 -15.33 -18.36 -13.96
CA SER A 179 -14.28 -18.37 -12.95
C SER A 179 -12.90 -18.05 -13.55
N GLY A 180 -12.20 -17.11 -12.92
CA GLY A 180 -10.88 -16.64 -13.32
C GLY A 180 -10.88 -15.40 -14.22
N ASP A 181 -12.03 -15.01 -14.78
CA ASP A 181 -12.17 -13.75 -15.51
C ASP A 181 -11.89 -12.55 -14.60
N ILE A 182 -11.35 -11.48 -15.17
CA ILE A 182 -11.23 -10.19 -14.48
C ILE A 182 -12.36 -9.30 -15.00
N LEU A 183 -13.23 -8.89 -14.07
CA LEU A 183 -14.32 -7.97 -14.34
C LEU A 183 -13.84 -6.56 -14.01
N LEU A 184 -14.02 -5.63 -14.95
CA LEU A 184 -13.77 -4.21 -14.77
C LEU A 184 -15.12 -3.47 -14.75
N PHE A 185 -15.27 -2.55 -13.80
CA PHE A 185 -16.47 -1.77 -13.59
C PHE A 185 -16.16 -0.29 -13.73
N SER A 186 -17.12 0.50 -14.24
CA SER A 186 -17.04 1.96 -14.23
C SER A 186 -17.38 2.54 -12.84
N GLU A 187 -17.09 3.82 -12.63
CA GLU A 187 -17.32 4.49 -11.33
C GLU A 187 -18.79 4.53 -10.88
N ASP A 188 -19.72 4.38 -11.83
CA ASP A 188 -21.16 4.25 -11.60
C ASP A 188 -21.63 2.81 -11.32
N GLY A 189 -20.69 1.86 -11.28
CA GLY A 189 -20.92 0.46 -10.93
C GLY A 189 -21.35 -0.44 -12.10
N ARG A 190 -21.34 0.03 -13.35
CA ARG A 190 -21.65 -0.81 -14.52
C ARG A 190 -20.47 -1.69 -14.91
N LEU A 191 -20.73 -2.92 -15.35
CA LEU A 191 -19.70 -3.79 -15.93
C LEU A 191 -19.23 -3.16 -17.25
N SER A 192 -17.99 -2.68 -17.30
CA SER A 192 -17.43 -2.01 -18.46
C SER A 192 -16.70 -2.98 -19.38
N GLU A 193 -15.97 -3.94 -18.81
CA GLU A 193 -15.18 -4.90 -19.57
C GLU A 193 -15.02 -6.22 -18.81
N ARG A 194 -14.91 -7.31 -19.57
CA ARG A 194 -14.59 -8.65 -19.09
C ARG A 194 -13.31 -9.12 -19.76
N LEU A 195 -12.22 -9.18 -19.00
CA LEU A 195 -10.97 -9.78 -19.47
C LEU A 195 -11.03 -11.29 -19.19
N LYS A 196 -11.15 -12.07 -20.26
CA LYS A 196 -11.23 -13.52 -20.15
C LYS A 196 -9.92 -14.08 -19.61
N LYS A 197 -10.01 -15.07 -18.73
CA LYS A 197 -8.85 -15.91 -18.40
C LYS A 197 -8.29 -16.49 -19.72
N PRO A 198 -6.96 -16.44 -19.95
CA PRO A 198 -6.39 -17.10 -21.12
C PRO A 198 -6.73 -18.59 -21.10
N ASP A 199 -7.09 -19.14 -22.26
CA ASP A 199 -7.20 -20.58 -22.39
C ASP A 199 -5.86 -21.24 -22.01
N PRO A 200 -5.89 -22.39 -21.32
CA PRO A 200 -4.67 -23.15 -21.14
C PRO A 200 -4.06 -23.45 -22.53
N PRO A 201 -2.72 -23.49 -22.64
CA PRO A 201 -2.07 -23.87 -23.90
C PRO A 201 -2.68 -25.18 -24.39
N LYS A 202 -3.14 -25.23 -25.64
CA LYS A 202 -3.59 -26.50 -26.25
C LYS A 202 -2.45 -27.50 -26.11
N GLU A 203 -2.69 -28.64 -25.46
CA GLU A 203 -1.75 -29.74 -25.48
C GLU A 203 -1.51 -30.13 -26.93
N ILE A 204 -0.29 -29.90 -27.41
CA ILE A 204 0.14 -30.39 -28.71
C ILE A 204 0.28 -31.91 -28.50
N GLY A 205 -0.70 -32.66 -28.99
CA GLY A 205 -0.69 -34.13 -28.94
C GLY A 205 0.65 -34.66 -29.45
N LYS A 206 1.25 -35.57 -28.67
CA LYS A 206 2.45 -36.31 -29.04
C LYS A 206 2.18 -37.26 -30.19
#